data_AF-A0A820KSN3-F1
#
_entry.id   AF-A0A820KSN3-F1
#
_cell.length_a   1.000
_cell.length_b   1.000
_cell.length_c   1.000
_cell.angle_alpha   90.00
_cell.angle_beta   90.00
_cell.angle_gamma   90.00
#
_symmetry.space_group_name_H-M   'P 1'
#
loop_
_entity.id
_entity.type
_entity.pdbx_description
1 polymer ?
#
loop_
_entity_poly.entity_id
_entity_poly.type
_entity_poly.pdbx_seq_one_letter_code
_entity_poly.pdbx_strand_id
1 'polypeptide(L)'
;MQNQFLNWIKLRWRLLTIFLWPLLLLPLPIIDNSPQARCGYIVLILIIFWVFEVIPLPVTSVLPLALFPLAGILDNDQVAAAFFKDIIVLFFGSLLLAYAIESVNLHRRIALFVLSHVGTSTK
;
A
#
# COMPACT_ATOMS: atom_id res chain seq x y z
N MET A 1 -11.61 -30.94 0.44
CA MET A 1 -10.94 -30.83 1.76
C MET A 1 -9.47 -30.37 1.68
N GLN A 2 -8.73 -30.56 0.57
CA GLN A 2 -7.31 -30.15 0.44
C GLN A 2 -7.03 -28.63 0.56
N ASN A 3 -7.90 -27.76 0.04
CA ASN A 3 -7.68 -26.30 0.09
C ASN A 3 -7.77 -25.71 1.51
N GLN A 4 -8.48 -26.35 2.43
CA GLN A 4 -8.63 -25.88 3.81
C GLN A 4 -7.30 -25.99 4.57
N PHE A 5 -6.55 -27.09 4.38
CA PHE A 5 -5.28 -27.34 5.07
C PHE A 5 -4.15 -26.42 4.59
N LEU A 6 -4.07 -26.19 3.26
CA LEU A 6 -3.10 -25.25 2.68
C LEU A 6 -3.37 -23.80 3.11
N ASN A 7 -4.64 -23.40 3.18
CA ASN A 7 -5.03 -22.08 3.69
C ASN A 7 -4.70 -21.95 5.18
N TRP A 8 -4.87 -23.01 5.96
CA TRP A 8 -4.52 -23.03 7.38
C TRP A 8 -3.01 -22.89 7.61
N ILE A 9 -2.19 -23.54 6.77
CA ILE A 9 -0.73 -23.39 6.77
C ILE A 9 -0.34 -21.98 6.31
N LYS A 10 -0.81 -21.51 5.15
CA LYS A 10 -0.51 -20.15 4.66
C LYS A 10 -0.92 -19.07 5.68
N LEU A 11 -2.06 -19.25 6.36
CA LEU A 11 -2.54 -18.34 7.39
C LEU A 11 -1.64 -18.38 8.63
N ARG A 12 -1.21 -19.57 9.07
CA ARG A 12 -0.32 -19.75 10.23
C ARG A 12 1.06 -19.10 9.99
N TRP A 13 1.62 -19.26 8.79
CA TRP A 13 2.92 -18.68 8.43
C TRP A 13 2.89 -17.15 8.38
N ARG A 14 1.81 -16.53 7.87
CA ARG A 14 1.64 -15.06 7.91
C ARG A 14 1.48 -14.54 9.33
N LEU A 15 0.77 -15.25 10.20
CA LEU A 15 0.67 -14.87 11.61
C LEU A 15 2.03 -14.93 12.31
N LEU A 16 2.81 -15.96 12.04
CA LEU A 16 4.16 -16.08 12.60
C LEU A 16 5.07 -14.92 12.18
N THR A 17 5.05 -14.50 10.91
CA THR A 17 5.89 -13.38 10.46
C THR A 17 5.47 -12.03 11.08
N ILE A 18 4.18 -11.81 11.36
CA ILE A 18 3.69 -10.59 12.03
C ILE A 18 4.30 -10.45 13.43
N PHE A 19 4.44 -11.54 14.18
CA PHE A 19 4.98 -11.49 15.55
C PHE A 19 6.50 -11.62 15.58
N LEU A 20 7.06 -12.46 14.72
CA LEU A 20 8.48 -12.84 14.78
C LEU A 20 9.40 -11.70 14.34
N TRP A 21 9.04 -10.93 13.31
CA TRP A 21 9.88 -9.84 12.81
C TRP A 21 9.94 -8.62 13.75
N PRO A 22 8.82 -8.13 14.31
CA PRO A 22 8.87 -7.09 15.33
C PRO A 22 9.62 -7.54 16.59
N LEU A 23 9.44 -8.80 17.02
CA LEU A 23 10.17 -9.34 18.17
C LEU A 23 11.68 -9.41 17.92
N LEU A 24 12.10 -9.80 16.72
CA LEU A 24 13.51 -9.87 16.34
C LEU A 24 14.15 -8.49 16.23
N LEU A 25 13.41 -7.49 15.77
CA LEU A 25 13.88 -6.11 15.61
C LEU A 25 13.75 -5.26 16.89
N LEU A 26 13.04 -5.77 17.90
CA LEU A 26 12.82 -5.12 19.20
C LEU A 26 14.11 -4.66 19.93
N PRO A 27 15.28 -5.32 19.80
CA PRO A 27 16.51 -4.84 20.42
C PRO A 27 16.95 -3.46 19.95
N LEU A 28 16.58 -3.03 18.73
CA LEU A 28 16.99 -1.75 18.15
C LEU A 28 16.54 -0.53 18.98
N PRO A 29 15.24 -0.33 19.27
CA PRO A 29 14.78 0.79 20.11
C PRO A 29 15.09 0.62 21.60
N ILE A 30 15.50 -0.58 22.05
CA ILE A 30 15.81 -0.86 23.46
C ILE A 30 17.26 -0.46 23.78
N ILE A 31 18.18 -0.68 22.85
CA ILE A 31 19.61 -0.36 23.03
C ILE A 31 19.85 1.14 22.90
N ASP A 32 19.21 1.79 21.94
CA ASP A 32 19.26 3.25 21.75
C ASP A 32 17.84 3.81 21.67
N ASN A 33 17.49 4.68 22.62
CA ASN A 33 16.16 5.27 22.72
C ASN A 33 16.03 6.58 21.94
N SER A 34 16.87 6.76 20.92
CA SER A 34 16.83 7.88 20.01
C SER A 34 15.59 7.82 19.10
N PRO A 35 15.00 8.96 18.71
CA PRO A 35 13.87 8.98 17.76
C PRO A 35 14.24 8.35 16.41
N GLN A 36 15.52 8.38 16.02
CA GLN A 36 16.05 7.75 14.82
C GLN A 36 15.96 6.22 14.88
N ALA A 37 16.32 5.62 16.02
CA ALA A 37 16.23 4.17 16.21
C ALA A 37 14.78 3.67 16.15
N ARG A 38 13.84 4.41 16.76
CA ARG A 38 12.40 4.10 16.69
C ARG A 38 11.84 4.22 15.26
N CYS A 39 12.28 5.24 14.51
CA CYS A 39 11.90 5.41 13.10
C CYS A 39 12.43 4.25 12.25
N GLY A 40 13.71 3.89 12.40
CA GLY A 40 14.32 2.76 11.70
C GLY A 40 13.62 1.43 11.98
N TYR A 41 13.24 1.18 13.24
CA TYR A 41 12.47 -0.01 13.63
C TYR A 41 11.13 -0.11 12.88
N ILE A 42 10.35 0.97 12.85
CA ILE A 42 9.06 1.00 12.14
C ILE A 42 9.26 0.80 10.64
N VAL A 43 10.20 1.51 10.03
CA VAL A 43 10.47 1.41 8.59
C VAL A 43 10.88 -0.01 8.19
N LEU A 44 11.75 -0.66 8.97
CA LEU A 44 12.16 -2.04 8.70
C LEU A 44 10.97 -3.02 8.79
N ILE A 45 10.10 -2.87 9.78
CA ILE A 45 8.87 -3.67 9.88
C ILE A 45 7.98 -3.47 8.66
N LEU A 46 7.77 -2.23 8.23
CA LEU A 46 6.95 -1.92 7.06
C LEU A 46 7.53 -2.51 5.77
N ILE A 47 8.84 -2.43 5.58
CA ILE A 47 9.54 -3.04 4.43
C ILE A 47 9.32 -4.55 4.43
N ILE A 48 9.49 -5.21 5.57
CA ILE A 48 9.25 -6.65 5.69
C ILE A 48 7.79 -6.98 5.36
N PHE A 49 6.83 -6.19 5.87
CA PHE A 49 5.41 -6.42 5.60
C PHE A 49 5.04 -6.21 4.13
N TRP A 50 5.70 -5.28 3.43
CA TRP A 50 5.56 -5.11 1.98
C TRP A 50 6.18 -6.26 1.19
N VAL A 51 7.43 -6.64 1.48
CA VAL A 51 8.15 -7.68 0.71
C VAL A 51 7.49 -9.05 0.87
N PHE A 52 7.06 -9.38 2.08
CA PHE A 52 6.44 -10.68 2.37
C PHE A 52 4.91 -10.68 2.18
N GLU A 53 4.33 -9.55 1.73
CA GLU A 53 2.88 -9.34 1.57
C GLU A 53 2.06 -9.96 2.70
N VAL A 54 2.49 -9.73 3.94
CA VAL A 54 1.93 -10.42 5.12
C VAL A 54 0.48 -9.98 5.36
N ILE A 55 0.20 -8.72 5.06
CA ILE A 55 -1.09 -8.04 5.14
C ILE A 55 -1.35 -7.43 3.74
N PRO A 56 -2.61 -7.26 3.29
CA PRO A 56 -2.89 -6.58 2.02
C PRO A 56 -2.12 -5.26 1.91
N LEU A 57 -1.46 -5.04 0.76
CA LEU A 57 -0.63 -3.86 0.50
C LEU A 57 -1.30 -2.53 0.91
N PRO A 58 -2.61 -2.30 0.66
CA PRO A 58 -3.26 -1.06 1.08
C PRO A 58 -3.25 -0.86 2.59
N VAL A 59 -3.44 -1.93 3.36
CA VAL A 59 -3.46 -1.86 4.83
C VAL A 59 -2.06 -1.61 5.36
N THR A 60 -1.04 -2.30 4.82
CA THR A 60 0.36 -2.06 5.18
C THR A 60 0.78 -0.62 4.91
N SER A 61 0.34 -0.04 3.79
CA SER A 61 0.63 1.35 3.44
C SER A 61 -0.04 2.36 4.36
N VAL A 62 -1.11 2.01 5.07
CA VAL A 62 -1.79 2.88 6.05
C VAL A 62 -1.21 2.74 7.47
N LEU A 63 -0.55 1.63 7.80
CA LEU A 63 0.08 1.41 9.11
C LEU A 63 0.98 2.56 9.62
N PRO A 64 1.85 3.20 8.81
CA PRO A 64 2.67 4.31 9.32
C PRO A 64 1.85 5.47 9.89
N LEU A 65 0.60 5.68 9.43
CA LEU A 65 -0.30 6.71 9.95
C LEU A 65 -0.56 6.54 11.45
N ALA A 66 -0.62 5.30 11.93
CA ALA A 66 -0.81 4.98 13.34
C ALA A 66 0.52 4.75 14.06
N LEU A 67 1.48 4.05 13.44
CA LEU A 67 2.71 3.64 14.11
C LEU A 67 3.64 4.82 14.43
N PHE A 68 3.75 5.82 13.55
CA PHE A 68 4.64 6.96 13.78
C PHE A 68 4.20 7.86 14.95
N PRO A 69 2.90 8.22 15.09
CA PRO A 69 2.43 8.96 16.26
C PRO A 69 2.48 8.14 17.55
N LEU A 70 2.14 6.84 17.48
CA LEU A 70 2.20 5.95 18.65
C LEU A 70 3.62 5.79 19.21
N ALA A 71 4.63 5.82 18.34
CA ALA A 71 6.03 5.79 18.76
C ALA A 71 6.58 7.15 19.22
N GLY A 72 5.76 8.22 19.15
CA GLY A 72 6.12 9.58 19.53
C GLY A 72 7.20 10.21 18.64
N ILE A 73 7.31 9.78 17.38
CA ILE A 73 8.34 10.24 16.44
C ILE A 73 7.87 11.48 15.67
N LEU A 74 6.62 11.47 15.21
CA LEU A 74 5.97 12.54 14.46
C LEU A 74 4.59 12.82 15.05
N ASP A 75 4.16 14.07 14.97
CA ASP A 75 2.81 14.46 15.40
C ASP A 75 1.75 14.01 14.38
N ASN A 76 0.50 13.83 14.83
CA ASN A 76 -0.59 13.32 14.00
C ASN A 76 -0.79 14.16 12.73
N ASP A 77 -0.73 15.49 12.86
CA ASP A 77 -0.92 16.41 11.74
C ASP A 77 0.20 16.28 10.70
N GLN A 78 1.44 16.06 11.16
CA GLN A 78 2.60 15.90 10.27
C GLN A 78 2.52 14.59 9.48
N VAL A 79 2.09 13.51 10.13
CA VAL A 79 1.92 12.21 9.46
C VAL A 79 0.75 12.25 8.50
N ALA A 80 -0.37 12.86 8.87
CA ALA A 80 -1.52 13.04 7.99
C ALA A 80 -1.17 13.89 6.75
N ALA A 81 -0.42 14.99 6.92
CA ALA A 81 0.06 15.80 5.80
C ALA A 81 0.98 15.02 4.85
N ALA A 82 1.80 14.11 5.39
CA ALA A 82 2.65 13.24 4.57
C ALA A 82 1.86 12.21 3.75
N PHE A 83 0.68 11.77 4.23
CA PHE A 83 -0.23 10.86 3.53
C PHE A 83 -1.04 11.56 2.43
N PHE A 84 -1.47 12.80 2.64
CA PHE A 84 -2.27 13.57 1.68
C PHE A 84 -1.43 14.54 0.84
N LYS A 85 -0.29 14.06 0.32
CA LYS A 85 0.52 14.86 -0.61
C LYS A 85 -0.21 15.10 -1.92
N ASP A 86 0.06 16.25 -2.55
CA ASP A 86 -0.55 16.69 -3.81
C ASP A 86 -0.56 15.60 -4.89
N ILE A 87 0.54 14.83 -5.00
CA ILE A 87 0.67 13.73 -5.97
C ILE A 87 -0.37 12.63 -5.74
N ILE A 88 -0.62 12.27 -4.47
CA ILE A 88 -1.58 11.22 -4.11
C ILE A 88 -3.00 11.70 -4.42
N VAL A 89 -3.32 12.95 -4.08
CA VAL A 89 -4.61 13.56 -4.39
C VAL A 89 -4.84 13.66 -5.90
N LEU A 90 -3.82 14.05 -6.67
CA LEU A 90 -3.87 14.10 -8.13
C LEU A 90 -4.10 12.71 -8.73
N PHE A 91 -3.46 11.68 -8.17
CA PHE A 91 -3.65 10.29 -8.60
C PHE A 91 -5.07 9.78 -8.31
N PHE A 92 -5.63 10.09 -7.13
CA PHE A 92 -7.04 9.79 -6.86
C PHE A 92 -7.96 10.54 -7.82
N GLY A 93 -7.67 11.81 -8.13
CA GLY A 93 -8.39 12.60 -9.13
C GLY A 93 -8.34 11.99 -10.53
N SER A 94 -7.18 11.48 -10.96
CA SER A 94 -7.03 10.85 -12.27
C SER A 94 -7.77 9.51 -12.38
N LEU A 95 -7.79 8.71 -11.30
CA LEU A 95 -8.60 7.49 -11.22
C LEU A 95 -10.10 7.80 -11.26
N LEU A 96 -10.56 8.80 -10.52
CA LEU A 96 -11.95 9.26 -10.55
C LEU A 96 -12.35 9.78 -11.94
N LEU A 97 -11.46 10.53 -12.60
CA LEU A 97 -11.67 10.99 -13.97
C LEU A 97 -11.74 9.82 -14.95
N ALA A 98 -10.84 8.84 -14.83
CA ALA A 98 -10.87 7.63 -15.66
C ALA A 98 -12.20 6.87 -15.51
N TYR A 99 -12.67 6.71 -14.27
CA TYR A 99 -13.98 6.09 -13.99
C TYR A 99 -15.15 6.90 -14.57
N ALA A 100 -15.11 8.24 -14.48
CA ALA A 100 -16.10 9.09 -15.10
C ALA A 100 -16.13 8.92 -16.63
N ILE A 101 -14.96 8.89 -17.29
CA ILE A 101 -14.80 8.63 -18.73
C ILE A 101 -15.34 7.25 -19.13
N GLU A 102 -15.12 6.24 -18.27
CA GLU A 102 -15.64 4.89 -18.46
C GLU A 102 -17.17 4.86 -18.39
N SER A 103 -17.77 5.57 -17.43
CA SER A 103 -19.23 5.59 -17.23
C SER A 103 -20.00 6.12 -18.46
N VAL A 104 -19.43 7.10 -19.18
CA VAL A 104 -20.00 7.63 -20.44
C VAL A 104 -19.53 6.88 -21.69
N ASN A 105 -18.77 5.78 -21.53
CA ASN A 105 -18.16 5.01 -22.61
C ASN A 105 -17.37 5.88 -23.61
N LEU A 106 -16.75 6.96 -23.12
CA LEU A 106 -16.09 7.94 -23.98
C LEU A 106 -14.88 7.31 -24.69
N HIS A 107 -14.14 6.43 -24.02
CA HIS A 107 -13.07 5.64 -24.62
C HIS A 107 -13.55 4.84 -25.85
N ARG A 108 -14.76 4.26 -25.80
CA ARG A 108 -15.38 3.53 -26.94
C ARG A 108 -15.80 4.47 -28.07
N ARG A 109 -16.36 5.64 -27.75
CA ARG A 109 -16.69 6.66 -28.77
C ARG A 109 -15.45 7.12 -29.51
N ILE A 110 -14.36 7.37 -28.81
CA ILE A 110 -13.07 7.77 -29.40
C ILE A 110 -12.51 6.62 -30.25
N ALA A 111 -12.51 5.38 -29.75
CA ALA A 111 -12.03 4.23 -30.50
C ALA A 111 -12.81 4.03 -31.82
N LEU A 112 -14.14 4.12 -31.78
CA LEU A 112 -14.98 4.00 -32.97
C LEU A 112 -14.77 5.18 -33.94
N PHE A 113 -14.59 6.40 -33.43
CA PHE A 113 -14.30 7.58 -34.25
C PHE A 113 -12.98 7.43 -35.00
N VAL A 114 -11.92 6.96 -34.33
CA VAL A 114 -10.63 6.71 -34.98
C VAL A 114 -10.77 5.58 -36.01
N LEU A 115 -11.46 4.49 -35.66
CA LEU A 115 -11.69 3.36 -36.57
C LEU A 115 -12.50 3.76 -37.82
N SER A 116 -13.46 4.68 -37.68
CA SER A 116 -14.25 5.16 -38.83
C SER A 116 -13.44 6.08 -39.75
N HIS A 117 -12.45 6.81 -39.23
CA HIS A 117 -11.60 7.70 -40.03
C HIS A 117 -10.45 6.96 -40.73
N VAL A 118 -9.84 5.99 -40.05
CA VAL A 118 -8.72 5.22 -40.60
C VAL A 118 -9.21 4.01 -41.42
N GLY A 119 -10.40 3.50 -41.12
CA GLY A 119 -10.98 2.31 -41.74
C GLY A 119 -10.41 1.00 -41.16
N THR A 120 -10.95 -0.14 -41.60
CA THR A 120 -10.57 -1.49 -41.14
C THR A 120 -9.63 -2.21 -42.11
N SER A 121 -8.83 -1.47 -42.88
CA SER A 121 -7.94 -2.07 -43.88
C SER A 121 -6.69 -2.63 -43.23
N THR A 122 -6.79 -3.86 -42.71
CA THR A 122 -5.63 -4.69 -42.36
C THR A 122 -5.08 -5.28 -43.66
N LYS A 123 -4.03 -4.67 -44.20
CA LYS A 123 -3.16 -5.35 -45.19
C LYS A 123 -2.20 -6.28 -44.47
#